data_AF-A0A932ZM90-F1
#
_entry.id   AF-A0A932ZM90-F1
#
_cell.length_a   1.000
_cell.length_b   1.000
_cell.length_c   1.000
_cell.angle_alpha   90.00
_cell.angle_beta   90.00
_cell.angle_gamma   90.00
#
_symmetry.space_group_name_H-M   'P 1'
#
loop_
_entity.id
_entity.type
_entity.pdbx_description
1 polymer ?
#
loop_
_entity_poly.entity_id
_entity_poly.type
_entity_poly.pdbx_seq_one_letter_code
_entity_poly.pdbx_strand_id
1 'polypeptide(L)'
;MHAKKQYTIRGIPERVDKTLKKKAKDEGKSLNSVLVECLERAAGEGVLLEFDDLDGLIGAWANDPECDRALASQDRIDNDLWK
;
A
#
# COMPACT_ATOMS: atom_id res chain seq x y z
N MET A 1 7.42 -28.26 -2.71
CA MET A 1 6.61 -27.68 -1.61
C MET A 1 7.55 -27.37 -0.45
N HIS A 2 7.72 -26.10 -0.08
CA HIS A 2 8.50 -25.75 1.11
C HIS A 2 7.68 -26.10 2.36
N ALA A 3 8.30 -26.72 3.37
CA ALA A 3 7.62 -27.09 4.60
C ALA A 3 7.28 -25.82 5.42
N LYS A 4 5.99 -25.56 5.65
CA LYS A 4 5.56 -24.48 6.55
C LYS A 4 5.99 -24.80 7.98
N LYS A 5 6.55 -23.82 8.68
CA LYS A 5 6.94 -23.91 10.10
C LYS A 5 5.91 -23.19 10.96
N GLN A 6 5.65 -23.73 12.15
CA GLN A 6 4.72 -23.15 13.12
C GLN A 6 5.50 -22.67 14.34
N TYR A 7 5.22 -21.43 14.75
CA TYR A 7 5.78 -20.82 15.95
C TYR A 7 4.67 -20.42 16.92
N THR A 8 4.94 -20.49 18.22
CA THR A 8 4.10 -19.90 19.26
C THR A 8 4.79 -18.64 19.79
N ILE A 9 4.22 -17.47 19.50
CA ILE A 9 4.74 -16.19 19.99
C ILE A 9 4.08 -15.91 21.34
N ARG A 10 4.88 -15.82 22.41
CA ARG A 10 4.42 -15.57 23.78
C ARG A 10 4.78 -14.14 24.20
N GLY A 11 4.02 -13.60 25.15
CA GLY A 11 4.34 -12.29 25.75
C GLY A 11 4.04 -11.10 24.85
N ILE A 12 3.08 -11.21 23.92
CA ILE A 12 2.64 -10.07 23.11
C ILE A 12 2.00 -9.03 24.04
N PRO A 13 2.50 -7.79 24.09
CA PRO A 13 1.88 -6.74 24.90
C PRO A 13 0.46 -6.46 24.43
N GLU A 14 -0.47 -6.20 25.36
CA GLU A 14 -1.89 -5.94 25.08
C GLU A 14 -2.10 -4.85 24.02
N ARG A 15 -1.30 -3.79 24.08
CA ARG A 15 -1.34 -2.68 23.11
C ARG A 15 -1.01 -3.16 21.70
N VAL A 16 -0.06 -4.07 21.56
CA VAL A 16 0.36 -4.64 20.27
C VAL A 16 -0.74 -5.55 19.71
N ASP A 17 -1.31 -6.44 20.53
CA ASP A 17 -2.42 -7.31 20.14
C ASP A 17 -3.62 -6.51 19.60
N LYS A 18 -4.05 -5.47 20.33
CA LYS A 18 -5.14 -4.58 19.89
C LYS A 18 -4.83 -3.91 18.54
N THR A 19 -3.60 -3.43 18.37
CA THR A 19 -3.17 -2.76 17.14
C THR A 19 -3.20 -3.74 15.96
N LEU A 20 -2.71 -4.96 16.14
CA LEU A 20 -2.70 -5.99 15.09
C LEU A 20 -4.10 -6.49 14.74
N LYS A 21 -4.98 -6.67 15.72
CA LYS A 21 -6.39 -7.02 15.48
C LYS A 21 -7.13 -5.93 14.71
N LYS A 22 -6.90 -4.66 15.06
CA LYS A 22 -7.47 -3.53 14.30
C LYS A 22 -6.97 -3.56 12.85
N LYS A 23 -5.66 -3.70 12.64
CA LYS A 23 -5.07 -3.80 11.31
C LYS A 23 -5.66 -4.94 10.47
N ALA A 24 -5.83 -6.11 11.07
CA ALA A 24 -6.46 -7.26 10.41
C ALA A 24 -7.91 -6.97 9.99
N LYS A 25 -8.69 -6.29 10.84
CA LYS A 25 -10.06 -5.87 10.51
C LYS A 25 -10.08 -4.84 9.38
N ASP A 26 -9.23 -3.82 9.45
CA ASP A 26 -9.17 -2.73 8.47
C ASP A 26 -8.73 -3.25 7.09
N GLU A 27 -7.84 -4.25 7.04
CA GLU A 27 -7.38 -4.90 5.80
C GLU A 27 -8.26 -6.09 5.34
N GLY A 28 -9.27 -6.49 6.12
CA GLY A 28 -10.09 -7.67 5.82
C GLY A 28 -9.32 -9.01 5.85
N LYS A 29 -8.19 -9.07 6.55
CA LYS A 29 -7.31 -10.24 6.62
C LYS A 29 -7.48 -11.00 7.95
N SER A 30 -7.03 -12.26 7.95
CA SER A 30 -6.90 -13.00 9.21
C SER A 30 -5.76 -12.41 10.05
N LEU A 31 -5.89 -12.47 11.39
CA LEU A 31 -4.82 -12.04 12.29
C LEU A 31 -3.50 -12.78 12.01
N ASN A 32 -3.58 -14.07 11.68
CA ASN A 32 -2.41 -14.86 11.34
C ASN A 32 -1.71 -14.35 10.07
N SER A 33 -2.46 -13.96 9.03
CA SER A 33 -1.90 -13.40 7.81
C SER A 33 -1.12 -12.11 8.10
N VAL A 34 -1.71 -11.20 8.87
CA VAL A 34 -1.05 -9.94 9.27
C VAL A 34 0.22 -10.21 10.10
N LEU A 35 0.18 -11.19 11.01
CA LEU A 35 1.35 -11.59 11.80
C LEU A 35 2.48 -12.12 10.92
N VAL A 36 2.16 -12.99 9.95
CA VAL A 36 3.15 -13.52 9.01
C VAL A 36 3.74 -12.40 8.16
N GLU A 37 2.93 -11.51 7.58
CA GLU A 37 3.42 -10.36 6.80
C GLU A 37 4.31 -9.43 7.63
N CYS A 38 3.98 -9.23 8.92
CA CYS A 38 4.82 -8.46 9.84
C CYS A 38 6.17 -9.14 10.08
N LEU A 39 6.19 -10.46 10.25
CA LEU A 39 7.42 -11.23 10.43
C LEU A 39 8.29 -11.25 9.16
N GLU A 40 7.66 -11.44 7.99
CA GLU A 40 8.34 -11.37 6.69
C GLU A 40 8.99 -10.00 6.50
N ARG A 41 8.24 -8.91 6.71
CA ARG A 41 8.77 -7.53 6.62
C ARG A 41 9.92 -7.31 7.61
N ALA A 42 9.79 -7.77 8.86
CA ALA A 42 10.83 -7.62 9.87
C ALA A 42 12.09 -8.45 9.56
N ALA A 43 11.93 -9.59 8.88
CA ALA A 43 13.02 -10.44 8.42
C ALA A 43 13.70 -9.93 7.14
N GLY A 44 13.17 -8.86 6.52
CA GLY A 44 13.64 -8.34 5.23
C GLY A 44 13.10 -9.10 4.02
N GLU A 45 12.15 -10.02 4.22
CA GLU A 45 11.51 -10.86 3.21
C GLU A 45 10.08 -10.38 2.88
N GLY A 46 9.69 -9.22 3.41
CA GLY A 46 8.36 -8.66 3.17
C GLY A 46 8.22 -8.32 1.70
N VAL A 47 7.30 -9.01 1.01
CA VAL A 47 6.92 -8.66 -0.36
C VAL A 47 6.46 -7.20 -0.34
N LEU A 48 7.10 -6.36 -1.14
CA LEU A 48 6.52 -5.06 -1.49
C LEU A 48 5.13 -5.37 -2.02
N LEU A 49 4.08 -4.76 -1.46
CA LEU A 49 2.76 -4.88 -2.09
C LEU A 49 2.90 -4.31 -3.50
N GLU A 50 2.94 -5.18 -4.49
CA GLU A 50 2.81 -4.83 -5.90
C GLU A 50 1.34 -4.43 -6.10
N PHE A 51 1.14 -3.16 -6.45
CA PHE A 51 -0.16 -2.59 -6.76
C PHE A 51 -0.23 -2.41 -8.27
N ASP A 52 -0.87 -3.35 -8.93
CA ASP A 52 -0.93 -3.42 -10.41
C ASP A 52 -2.28 -2.90 -10.95
N ASP A 53 -3.14 -2.37 -10.09
CA ASP A 53 -4.49 -1.92 -10.44
C ASP A 53 -4.49 -0.70 -11.38
N LEU A 54 -3.39 0.05 -11.41
CA LEU A 54 -3.17 1.16 -12.33
C LEU A 54 -2.36 0.78 -13.59
N ASP A 55 -1.85 -0.45 -13.70
CA ASP A 55 -1.02 -0.86 -14.83
C ASP A 55 -1.75 -0.75 -16.16
N GLY A 56 -3.05 -1.05 -16.16
CA GLY A 56 -3.91 -0.90 -17.32
C GLY A 56 -4.10 0.56 -17.79
N LEU A 57 -3.75 1.54 -16.97
CA LEU A 57 -3.79 2.96 -17.34
C LEU A 57 -2.48 3.44 -17.97
N ILE A 58 -1.38 2.69 -17.78
CA ILE A 58 -0.07 3.06 -18.30
C ILE A 58 -0.09 3.01 -19.83
N GLY A 59 0.15 4.15 -20.48
CA GLY A 59 0.13 4.25 -21.94
C GLY A 59 -1.26 4.20 -22.57
N ALA A 60 -2.33 4.12 -21.77
CA ALA A 60 -3.71 4.12 -22.23
C ALA A 60 -4.28 5.54 -22.44
N TRP A 61 -3.42 6.56 -22.45
CA TRP A 61 -3.84 7.94 -22.64
C TRP A 61 -4.48 8.13 -24.02
N ALA A 62 -5.76 8.49 -24.04
CA ALA A 62 -6.43 8.90 -25.25
C ALA A 62 -6.02 10.33 -25.58
N ASN A 63 -5.79 10.63 -26.87
CA ASN A 63 -5.54 12.00 -27.30
C ASN A 63 -6.79 12.85 -27.03
N ASP A 64 -6.68 13.76 -26.07
CA ASP A 64 -7.74 14.67 -25.64
C ASP A 64 -7.22 16.12 -25.64
N PRO A 65 -7.49 16.87 -26.73
CA PRO A 65 -7.03 18.26 -26.85
C PRO A 65 -7.61 19.23 -25.81
N GLU A 66 -8.76 18.92 -25.20
CA GLU A 66 -9.30 19.74 -24.10
C GLU A 66 -8.51 19.51 -22.82
N CYS A 67 -8.18 18.25 -22.53
CA CYS A 67 -7.32 17.90 -21.41
C CYS A 67 -5.93 18.54 -21.57
N ASP A 68 -5.33 18.46 -22.77
CA ASP A 68 -4.03 19.07 -23.06
C ASP A 68 -4.05 20.60 -22.86
N ARG A 69 -5.13 21.27 -23.27
CA ARG A 69 -5.31 22.71 -23.01
C ARG A 69 -5.42 23.04 -21.53
N ALA A 70 -6.14 22.22 -20.77
CA ALA A 70 -6.31 22.40 -19.33
C ALA A 70 -5.01 22.14 -18.56
N LEU A 71 -4.22 21.15 -18.97
CA LEU A 71 -2.89 20.90 -18.40
C LEU A 71 -1.94 22.07 -18.69
N ALA A 72 -1.91 22.55 -19.95
CA ALA A 72 -1.08 23.69 -20.34
C ALA A 72 -1.44 25.01 -19.62
N SER A 73 -2.69 25.17 -19.15
CA SER A 73 -3.08 26.32 -18.33
C SER A 73 -2.64 26.17 -16.88
N GLN A 74 -2.65 24.95 -16.33
CA GLN A 74 -2.18 24.65 -14.96
C GLN A 74 -0.65 24.65 -14.84
N ASP A 75 0.08 24.34 -15.90
CA ASP A 75 1.55 24.41 -15.92
C ASP A 75 2.10 25.85 -15.86
N ARG A 76 1.24 26.86 -15.93
CA ARG A 76 1.62 28.26 -15.75
C ARG A 76 1.57 28.61 -14.26
N ILE A 77 2.74 28.92 -13.70
CA ILE A 77 2.83 29.43 -12.33
C ILE A 77 2.14 30.78 -12.25
N ASP A 78 1.08 30.84 -11.44
CA ASP A 78 0.47 32.11 -11.02
C ASP A 78 1.28 32.68 -9.84
N ASN A 79 2.00 33.77 -10.11
CA ASN A 79 2.90 34.41 -9.16
C ASN A 79 2.18 35.10 -7.99
N ASP A 80 0.87 35.35 -8.11
CA ASP A 80 0.09 35.93 -7.02
C ASP A 80 -0.51 34.85 -6.10
N LEU A 81 -0.72 33.63 -6.62
CA LEU A 81 -1.07 32.44 -5.82
C LEU A 81 0.15 31.77 -5.15
N TRP A 82 1.36 31.97 -5.68
CA TRP A 82 2.60 31.31 -5.24
C TRP A 82 3.42 32.09 -4.19
N LYS A 83 2.83 33.11 -3.54
CA LYS A 83 3.49 33.89 -2.46
C LYS A 83 3.23 33.29 -1.08
#